data_AF-A0AAD8SBX1-F1
#
_entry.id   AF-A0AAD8SBX1-F1
#
_cell.length_a   1.000
_cell.length_b   1.000
_cell.length_c   1.000
_cell.angle_alpha   90.00
_cell.angle_beta   90.00
_cell.angle_gamma   90.00
#
_symmetry.space_group_name_H-M   'P 1'
#
loop_
_entity.id
_entity.type
_entity.pdbx_description
1 polymer ?
#
loop_
_entity_poly.entity_id
_entity_poly.type
_entity_poly.pdbx_seq_one_letter_code
_entity_poly.pdbx_strand_id
1 'polypeptide(L)'
;MGNRWSLGSTSETESERCAICLGGLVRGHGARFTAECSHTFHLSCIAASVAQGNHDCPLCRARWSVLPAVNAPLPTLASATRYTSPPSIPDVLDGAYGDDEPVENTSGVAYRNGVVILKTHCEYAALARDASRDRFAVLVHAKAPAVAANAARAPLDLVTVLDVSGSMTGRKLALLKQAMGFVIDNLGSTDRLSVVSFSSGASRLIHLARMSDAGKASAKLAVQSLVAGAGTNIGEGLRVADRVLEDRRYKNTVASIILLSDGQDTYASPGAYMDLVPRSFGHTRGGAVPIHAFGFGTDHDAAAMHGISEATGGTFSFIENQAAIQDSFAQCIGGLLSVVVQEVRIAVTCCHPGVRVREVKSGCYDNRVDDDGRAASIHVGELYADEERRFLMLVDVPRAERTDDVTRLLKVSATYRDAAAGQAVDIVGEDAVVQRPVEVTHMEISMDVERERVRVAATEDIAAAREVADRGEHTEAARILESRLETVEQSAPGMAHDPTCDELMDELRDLGFRVADRREYQLSGRACLLSGMSSHTQQRASPMQLWTAPAASGWKSGSMTKECARKTQGYMTPTMEKLVMTSRELRQTTTAPMPKRKHVNVQQPAECQCELRKRQRRDQNNDRL
;
A
#
# COMPACT_ATOMS: atom_id res chain seq x y z
N MET A 1 -23.82 20.42 -78.19
CA MET A 1 -23.00 20.62 -76.97
C MET A 1 -23.78 20.04 -75.81
N GLY A 2 -23.46 18.80 -75.44
CA GLY A 2 -24.18 18.09 -74.39
C GLY A 2 -23.75 18.58 -73.01
N ASN A 3 -24.70 18.68 -72.09
CA ASN A 3 -24.46 18.59 -70.66
C ASN A 3 -25.71 18.07 -69.96
N ARG A 4 -25.59 16.84 -69.45
CA ARG A 4 -26.54 16.12 -68.61
C ARG A 4 -26.09 16.33 -67.16
N TRP A 5 -26.94 16.93 -66.33
CA TRP A 5 -26.79 16.91 -64.87
C TRP A 5 -27.80 15.90 -64.33
N SER A 6 -27.30 14.75 -63.87
CA SER A 6 -28.09 13.76 -63.14
C SER A 6 -27.36 13.43 -61.85
N LEU A 7 -28.02 13.75 -60.73
CA LEU A 7 -27.65 13.31 -59.39
C LEU A 7 -27.67 11.77 -59.33
N GLY A 8 -26.65 11.20 -58.72
CA GLY A 8 -26.56 9.78 -58.39
C GLY A 8 -25.16 9.22 -58.58
N SER A 9 -24.30 9.35 -57.56
CA SER A 9 -23.04 8.60 -57.48
C SER A 9 -23.07 7.69 -56.26
N THR A 10 -23.56 6.47 -56.47
CA THR A 10 -23.14 5.30 -55.71
C THR A 10 -21.73 4.91 -56.17
N SER A 11 -20.76 4.84 -55.26
CA SER A 11 -19.82 3.71 -55.13
C SER A 11 -18.65 4.06 -54.21
N GLU A 12 -18.23 3.05 -53.45
CA GLU A 12 -16.97 2.86 -52.72
C GLU A 12 -16.97 3.06 -51.19
N THR A 13 -16.77 1.93 -50.49
CA THR A 13 -16.38 1.70 -49.07
C THR A 13 -17.45 1.36 -48.02
N GLU A 14 -18.40 0.47 -48.33
CA GLU A 14 -19.27 -0.18 -47.32
C GLU A 14 -18.71 -1.50 -46.74
N SER A 15 -17.50 -1.93 -47.09
CA SER A 15 -16.97 -3.28 -46.77
C SER A 15 -16.00 -3.38 -45.57
N GLU A 16 -15.85 -2.35 -44.75
CA GLU A 16 -14.86 -2.33 -43.65
C GLU A 16 -15.44 -2.22 -42.23
N ARG A 17 -16.71 -2.56 -42.00
CA ARG A 17 -17.31 -2.56 -40.64
C ARG A 17 -17.86 -3.93 -40.26
N CYS A 18 -17.67 -4.34 -39.01
CA CYS A 18 -18.26 -5.57 -38.49
C CYS A 18 -19.76 -5.36 -38.28
N ALA A 19 -20.61 -6.18 -38.90
CA ALA A 19 -22.06 -6.03 -38.78
C ALA A 19 -22.66 -6.36 -37.39
N ILE A 20 -21.85 -6.91 -36.47
CA ILE A 20 -22.31 -7.26 -35.11
C ILE A 20 -22.05 -6.11 -34.13
N CYS A 21 -20.84 -5.52 -34.15
CA CYS A 21 -20.47 -4.44 -33.23
C CYS A 21 -20.39 -3.05 -33.90
N LEU A 22 -20.59 -2.98 -35.23
CA LEU A 22 -20.47 -1.78 -36.07
C LEU A 22 -19.07 -1.11 -36.03
N GLY A 23 -18.09 -1.76 -35.41
CA GLY A 23 -16.69 -1.32 -35.33
C GLY A 23 -15.93 -1.57 -36.63
N GLY A 24 -14.88 -0.77 -36.87
CA GLY A 24 -14.02 -0.89 -38.05
C GLY A 24 -13.22 -2.19 -38.07
N LEU A 25 -13.11 -2.81 -39.25
CA LEU A 25 -12.30 -3.99 -39.51
C LEU A 25 -10.93 -3.57 -40.09
N VAL A 26 -10.19 -2.70 -39.39
CA VAL A 26 -8.88 -2.18 -39.84
C VAL A 26 -7.72 -3.09 -39.37
N ARG A 27 -6.63 -3.18 -40.14
CA ARG A 27 -5.41 -3.95 -39.77
C ARG A 27 -4.86 -3.46 -38.42
N GLY A 28 -4.90 -4.32 -37.39
CA GLY A 28 -4.39 -4.04 -36.04
C GLY A 28 -5.40 -4.29 -34.91
N HIS A 29 -6.70 -4.39 -35.22
CA HIS A 29 -7.77 -4.65 -34.24
C HIS A 29 -8.29 -6.10 -34.33
N GLY A 30 -7.64 -7.03 -33.61
CA GLY A 30 -8.15 -8.38 -33.35
C GLY A 30 -8.15 -9.35 -34.54
N ALA A 31 -8.38 -10.64 -34.25
CA ALA A 31 -8.50 -11.68 -35.26
C ALA A 31 -9.82 -11.53 -36.05
N ARG A 32 -9.77 -11.78 -37.37
CA ARG A 32 -10.91 -11.67 -38.29
C ARG A 32 -11.37 -13.07 -38.69
N PHE A 33 -12.68 -13.27 -38.77
CA PHE A 33 -13.28 -14.46 -39.36
C PHE A 33 -13.98 -14.04 -40.65
N THR A 34 -13.58 -14.65 -41.77
CA THR A 34 -14.26 -14.50 -43.06
C THR A 34 -15.01 -15.79 -43.34
N ALA A 35 -16.33 -15.68 -43.38
CA ALA A 35 -17.21 -16.80 -43.62
C ALA A 35 -17.19 -17.26 -45.09
N GLU A 36 -17.70 -18.46 -45.37
CA GLU A 36 -17.85 -19.02 -46.73
C GLU A 36 -18.69 -18.13 -47.65
N CYS A 37 -19.62 -17.35 -47.08
CA CYS A 37 -20.42 -16.36 -47.79
C CYS A 37 -19.69 -15.02 -48.02
N SER A 38 -18.37 -14.97 -47.84
CA SER A 38 -17.49 -13.79 -48.00
C SER A 38 -17.77 -12.62 -47.05
N HIS A 39 -18.65 -12.79 -46.05
CA HIS A 39 -18.88 -11.79 -45.00
C HIS A 39 -17.82 -11.89 -43.91
N THR A 40 -17.31 -10.74 -43.45
CA THR A 40 -16.21 -10.67 -42.47
C THR A 40 -16.69 -10.09 -41.14
N PHE A 41 -16.30 -10.72 -40.04
CA PHE A 41 -16.64 -10.32 -38.68
C PHE A 41 -15.39 -10.30 -37.80
N HIS A 42 -15.41 -9.60 -36.66
CA HIS A 42 -14.44 -9.85 -35.60
C HIS A 42 -14.65 -11.26 -35.06
N LEU A 43 -13.57 -12.02 -34.84
CA LEU A 43 -13.63 -13.40 -34.36
C LEU A 43 -14.39 -13.52 -33.04
N SER A 44 -14.21 -12.56 -32.12
CA SER A 44 -14.93 -12.51 -30.83
C SER A 44 -16.43 -12.26 -30.99
N CYS A 45 -16.82 -11.39 -31.93
CA CYS A 45 -18.23 -11.07 -32.18
C CYS A 45 -19.00 -12.28 -32.72
N ILE A 46 -18.38 -13.04 -33.62
CA ILE A 46 -19.03 -14.21 -34.21
C ILE A 46 -18.95 -15.46 -33.33
N ALA A 47 -17.87 -15.62 -32.55
CA ALA A 47 -17.73 -16.75 -31.62
C ALA A 47 -18.84 -16.76 -30.56
N ALA A 48 -19.27 -15.59 -30.07
CA ALA A 48 -20.40 -15.49 -29.14
C ALA A 48 -21.74 -15.93 -29.79
N SER A 49 -21.99 -15.58 -31.05
CA SER A 49 -23.19 -16.00 -31.78
C SER A 49 -23.20 -17.51 -32.04
N VAL A 50 -22.06 -18.08 -32.41
CA VAL A 50 -21.91 -19.53 -32.65
C VAL A 50 -22.02 -20.32 -31.32
N ALA A 51 -21.54 -19.77 -30.21
CA ALA A 51 -21.72 -20.35 -28.86
C ALA A 51 -23.18 -20.39 -28.39
N GLN A 52 -24.04 -19.55 -28.95
CA GLN A 52 -25.48 -19.56 -28.71
C GLN A 52 -26.26 -20.50 -29.67
N GLY A 53 -25.55 -21.27 -30.50
CA GLY A 53 -26.16 -22.26 -31.41
C GLY A 53 -26.54 -21.71 -32.79
N ASN A 54 -26.15 -20.48 -33.14
CA ASN A 54 -26.43 -19.90 -34.44
C ASN A 54 -25.32 -20.26 -35.45
N HIS A 55 -25.67 -21.07 -36.45
CA HIS A 55 -24.75 -21.56 -37.50
C HIS A 55 -24.96 -20.90 -38.87
N ASP A 56 -25.83 -19.90 -38.92
CA ASP A 56 -26.17 -19.15 -40.13
C ASP A 56 -25.51 -17.77 -40.10
N CYS A 57 -25.12 -17.27 -41.27
CA CYS A 57 -24.63 -15.91 -41.41
C CYS A 57 -25.68 -14.88 -40.93
N PRO A 58 -25.35 -13.97 -40.02
CA PRO A 58 -26.28 -12.92 -39.57
C PRO A 58 -26.74 -11.98 -40.70
N LEU A 59 -25.97 -11.88 -41.77
CA LEU A 59 -26.23 -10.97 -42.89
C LEU A 59 -27.02 -11.63 -44.02
N CYS A 60 -26.60 -12.80 -44.49
CA CYS A 60 -27.22 -13.46 -45.65
C CYS A 60 -27.92 -14.78 -45.34
N ARG A 61 -27.90 -15.23 -44.08
CA ARG A 61 -28.48 -16.49 -43.60
C ARG A 61 -27.93 -17.75 -44.31
N ALA A 62 -26.80 -17.65 -44.98
CA ALA A 62 -26.09 -18.81 -45.50
C ALA A 62 -25.60 -19.68 -44.34
N ARG A 63 -25.91 -20.98 -44.37
CA ARG A 63 -25.37 -21.98 -43.45
C ARG A 63 -23.86 -22.11 -43.64
N TRP A 64 -23.09 -22.07 -42.55
CA TRP A 64 -21.65 -22.26 -42.60
C TRP A 64 -21.26 -23.69 -42.27
N SER A 65 -20.41 -24.30 -43.11
CA SER A 65 -19.86 -25.63 -42.85
C SER A 65 -18.61 -25.58 -41.97
N VAL A 66 -17.85 -24.48 -42.05
CA VAL A 66 -16.69 -24.19 -41.21
C VAL A 66 -17.04 -23.07 -40.23
N LEU A 67 -17.21 -23.42 -38.96
CA LEU A 67 -17.45 -22.48 -37.89
C LEU A 67 -16.11 -22.07 -37.25
N PRO A 68 -15.95 -20.80 -36.81
CA PRO A 68 -14.81 -20.45 -35.96
C PRO A 68 -14.87 -21.33 -34.72
N ALA A 69 -13.74 -21.95 -34.34
CA ALA A 69 -13.70 -22.94 -33.27
C ALA A 69 -14.33 -22.39 -31.98
N VAL A 70 -15.58 -22.81 -31.74
CA VAL A 70 -16.28 -22.64 -30.49
C VAL A 70 -16.22 -23.99 -29.80
N ASN A 71 -15.56 -24.04 -28.65
CA ASN A 71 -15.57 -25.21 -27.78
C ASN A 71 -17.01 -25.55 -27.38
N ALA A 72 -17.57 -26.68 -27.85
CA ALA A 72 -18.58 -27.57 -27.21
C ALA A 72 -19.15 -28.58 -28.24
N PRO A 73 -19.80 -29.74 -27.90
CA PRO A 73 -20.10 -30.35 -26.58
C PRO A 73 -19.71 -31.86 -26.44
N LEU A 74 -19.96 -32.44 -25.25
CA LEU A 74 -19.75 -33.85 -24.86
C LEU A 74 -20.58 -34.88 -25.67
N PRO A 75 -20.06 -36.12 -25.89
CA PRO A 75 -20.88 -37.30 -26.15
C PRO A 75 -21.04 -38.21 -24.91
N THR A 76 -22.23 -38.80 -24.79
CA THR A 76 -22.67 -39.76 -23.77
C THR A 76 -22.11 -41.17 -23.98
N LEU A 77 -21.82 -41.82 -22.83
CA LEU A 77 -21.49 -43.22 -22.51
C LEU A 77 -21.19 -44.24 -23.63
N ALA A 78 -19.97 -44.79 -23.59
CA ALA A 78 -19.74 -46.20 -23.23
C ALA A 78 -18.25 -46.47 -22.85
N SER A 79 -18.07 -47.10 -21.69
CA SER A 79 -16.93 -47.93 -21.25
C SER A 79 -15.58 -47.27 -20.85
N ALA A 80 -15.39 -47.23 -19.51
CA ALA A 80 -14.18 -47.50 -18.70
C ALA A 80 -12.79 -47.05 -19.24
N THR A 81 -11.93 -46.28 -18.56
CA THR A 81 -11.51 -46.34 -17.14
C THR A 81 -10.60 -45.13 -16.82
N ARG A 82 -10.78 -44.51 -15.64
CA ARG A 82 -9.87 -43.68 -14.81
C ARG A 82 -8.84 -42.77 -15.50
N TYR A 83 -9.12 -41.46 -15.53
CA TYR A 83 -8.17 -40.37 -15.20
C TYR A 83 -8.98 -39.16 -14.70
N THR A 84 -8.52 -38.57 -13.59
CA THR A 84 -9.14 -37.48 -12.82
C THR A 84 -9.11 -36.13 -13.56
N SER A 85 -10.19 -35.37 -13.46
CA SER A 85 -10.50 -34.09 -14.12
C SER A 85 -9.58 -32.91 -13.71
N PRO A 86 -9.40 -31.89 -14.58
CA PRO A 86 -8.80 -30.59 -14.22
C PRO A 86 -9.80 -29.71 -13.41
N PRO A 87 -9.31 -28.75 -12.60
CA PRO A 87 -10.16 -28.06 -11.62
C PRO A 87 -11.08 -27.03 -12.26
N SER A 88 -12.33 -27.03 -11.82
CA SER A 88 -13.37 -26.04 -12.10
C SER A 88 -13.12 -24.72 -11.37
N ILE A 89 -13.64 -23.62 -11.95
CA ILE A 89 -13.71 -22.27 -11.39
C ILE A 89 -14.39 -22.33 -10.00
N PRO A 90 -13.96 -21.59 -8.96
CA PRO A 90 -14.55 -21.71 -7.64
C PRO A 90 -16.00 -21.20 -7.66
N ASP A 91 -16.93 -22.04 -7.20
CA ASP A 91 -18.26 -21.61 -6.79
C ASP A 91 -18.14 -20.53 -5.71
N VAL A 92 -19.04 -19.55 -5.75
CA VAL A 92 -19.22 -18.57 -4.67
C VAL A 92 -19.46 -19.35 -3.38
N LEU A 93 -18.49 -19.35 -2.47
CA LEU A 93 -18.52 -20.10 -1.21
C LEU A 93 -19.54 -19.45 -0.27
N ASP A 94 -20.80 -19.86 -0.38
CA ASP A 94 -21.86 -19.52 0.56
C ASP A 94 -21.90 -20.60 1.66
N GLY A 95 -21.46 -20.24 2.88
CA GLY A 95 -21.55 -21.10 4.08
C GLY A 95 -20.20 -21.53 4.69
N ALA A 96 -20.01 -21.15 5.96
CA ALA A 96 -18.91 -21.47 6.88
C ALA A 96 -17.49 -21.03 6.46
N TYR A 97 -16.99 -19.97 7.11
CA TYR A 97 -15.63 -19.44 6.90
C TYR A 97 -14.53 -20.23 7.64
N GLY A 98 -14.89 -21.33 8.30
CA GLY A 98 -13.97 -22.28 8.94
C GLY A 98 -13.41 -23.34 7.99
N ASP A 99 -13.25 -23.01 6.71
CA ASP A 99 -12.68 -23.85 5.66
C ASP A 99 -11.20 -23.52 5.38
N ASP A 100 -10.56 -22.78 6.29
CA ASP A 100 -9.18 -22.34 6.16
C ASP A 100 -8.17 -23.50 6.13
N GLU A 101 -7.09 -23.30 5.38
CA GLU A 101 -5.97 -24.23 5.30
C GLU A 101 -5.18 -24.23 6.63
N PRO A 102 -4.66 -25.39 7.07
CA PRO A 102 -3.90 -25.49 8.32
C PRO A 102 -2.69 -24.57 8.33
N VAL A 103 -2.14 -24.22 9.49
CA VAL A 103 -0.86 -23.48 9.57
C VAL A 103 0.32 -24.44 9.37
N GLU A 104 1.36 -23.97 8.69
CA GLU A 104 2.58 -24.75 8.45
C GLU A 104 3.40 -24.76 9.75
N ASN A 105 3.49 -25.91 10.43
CA ASN A 105 4.30 -26.03 11.65
C ASN A 105 5.78 -25.94 11.30
N THR A 106 6.35 -24.73 11.35
CA THR A 106 7.80 -24.53 11.38
C THR A 106 8.33 -24.88 12.76
N SER A 107 8.28 -26.16 13.12
CA SER A 107 9.05 -26.72 14.23
C SER A 107 10.53 -26.74 13.82
N GLY A 108 11.21 -25.59 13.86
CA GLY A 108 12.58 -25.51 13.37
C GLY A 108 13.25 -24.17 13.67
N VAL A 109 14.02 -24.17 14.76
CA VAL A 109 15.04 -23.17 15.14
C VAL A 109 14.47 -21.75 15.34
N ALA A 110 14.00 -21.48 16.56
CA ALA A 110 13.78 -20.11 17.03
C ALA A 110 15.13 -19.38 17.07
N TYR A 111 15.47 -18.69 15.98
CA TYR A 111 16.48 -17.65 16.02
C TYR A 111 15.93 -16.56 16.95
N ARG A 112 16.60 -16.32 18.08
CA ARG A 112 16.29 -15.16 18.91
C ARG A 112 16.55 -13.93 18.05
N ASN A 113 15.48 -13.29 17.60
CA ASN A 113 15.57 -11.93 17.09
C ASN A 113 16.14 -11.04 18.20
N GLY A 114 16.69 -9.88 17.83
CA GLY A 114 17.11 -8.90 18.82
C GLY A 114 15.96 -8.52 19.77
N VAL A 115 16.29 -7.84 20.86
CA VAL A 115 15.29 -7.36 21.81
C VAL A 115 14.91 -5.93 21.44
N VAL A 116 13.67 -5.50 21.71
CA VAL A 116 13.28 -4.09 21.58
C VAL A 116 14.20 -3.23 22.44
N ILE A 117 14.72 -2.14 21.88
CA ILE A 117 15.61 -1.22 22.57
C ILE A 117 14.78 -0.03 23.05
N LEU A 118 14.84 0.26 24.34
CA LEU A 118 14.20 1.42 24.96
C LEU A 118 15.26 2.40 25.45
N LYS A 119 15.29 3.59 24.87
CA LYS A 119 16.17 4.69 25.25
C LYS A 119 15.36 5.88 25.76
N THR A 120 15.99 6.70 26.59
CA THR A 120 15.38 7.93 27.09
C THR A 120 16.31 9.12 26.88
N HIS A 121 15.75 10.24 26.42
CA HIS A 121 16.49 11.50 26.26
C HIS A 121 15.78 12.58 27.06
N CYS A 122 16.52 13.29 27.90
CA CYS A 122 16.00 14.42 28.67
C CYS A 122 16.20 15.72 27.86
N GLU A 123 15.27 16.66 27.98
CA GLU A 123 15.34 17.98 27.32
C GLU A 123 16.68 18.66 27.56
N TYR A 124 17.17 18.60 28.79
CA TYR A 124 18.50 19.01 29.21
C TYR A 124 19.17 17.89 30.01
N ALA A 125 20.45 17.66 29.79
CA ALA A 125 21.21 16.66 30.55
C ALA A 125 21.42 17.07 32.04
N ALA A 126 21.36 18.36 32.33
CA ALA A 126 21.56 18.93 33.65
C ALA A 126 20.59 20.08 33.95
N LEU A 127 20.18 20.18 35.22
CA LEU A 127 19.43 21.31 35.76
C LEU A 127 20.11 21.78 37.04
N ALA A 128 20.10 23.08 37.31
CA ALA A 128 20.62 23.61 38.57
C ALA A 128 19.89 22.94 39.76
N ARG A 129 20.62 22.71 40.84
CA ARG A 129 20.12 21.95 42.00
C ARG A 129 18.85 22.56 42.61
N ASP A 130 18.79 23.87 42.68
CA ASP A 130 17.68 24.65 43.21
C ASP A 130 16.60 24.99 42.16
N ALA A 131 16.79 24.57 40.90
CA ALA A 131 15.81 24.77 39.85
C ALA A 131 14.76 23.65 39.89
N SER A 132 13.49 24.07 39.80
CA SER A 132 12.38 23.22 39.39
C SER A 132 11.98 23.58 37.96
N ARG A 133 11.46 22.59 37.23
CA ARG A 133 10.97 22.77 35.86
C ARG A 133 9.63 22.07 35.73
N ASP A 134 8.63 22.84 35.34
CA ASP A 134 7.32 22.29 34.97
C ASP A 134 7.36 21.90 33.50
N ARG A 135 6.62 20.84 33.13
CA ARG A 135 6.54 20.35 31.74
C ARG A 135 7.90 20.10 31.08
N PHE A 136 8.90 19.64 31.85
CA PHE A 136 10.19 19.19 31.32
C PHE A 136 9.98 18.00 30.38
N ALA A 137 10.56 18.05 29.18
CA ALA A 137 10.36 17.00 28.20
C ALA A 137 11.33 15.81 28.42
N VAL A 138 10.78 14.60 28.45
CA VAL A 138 11.54 13.35 28.38
C VAL A 138 11.03 12.56 27.18
N LEU A 139 11.91 12.33 26.22
CA LEU A 139 11.66 11.48 25.07
C LEU A 139 11.88 10.01 25.44
N VAL A 140 10.88 9.17 25.20
CA VAL A 140 10.99 7.71 25.24
C VAL A 140 11.07 7.20 23.80
N HIS A 141 12.19 6.56 23.45
CA HIS A 141 12.45 6.01 22.12
C HIS A 141 12.45 4.49 22.18
N ALA A 142 11.48 3.87 21.51
CA ALA A 142 11.39 2.42 21.32
C ALA A 142 11.83 2.07 19.90
N LYS A 143 12.80 1.16 19.77
CA LYS A 143 13.27 0.65 18.49
C LYS A 143 13.13 -0.86 18.42
N ALA A 144 12.44 -1.34 17.39
CA ALA A 144 12.33 -2.76 17.12
C ALA A 144 13.66 -3.35 16.61
N PRO A 145 13.92 -4.63 16.89
CA PRO A 145 15.11 -5.29 16.40
C PRO A 145 15.09 -5.41 14.86
N ALA A 146 16.28 -5.33 14.26
CA ALA A 146 16.45 -5.68 12.85
C ALA A 146 16.21 -7.19 12.64
N VAL A 147 15.65 -7.54 11.48
CA VAL A 147 15.55 -8.94 11.06
C VAL A 147 16.91 -9.38 10.51
N ALA A 148 17.52 -10.39 11.12
CA ALA A 148 18.73 -10.99 10.56
C ALA A 148 18.40 -11.60 9.19
N ALA A 149 19.33 -11.51 8.23
CA ALA A 149 19.11 -11.93 6.84
C ALA A 149 18.62 -13.39 6.64
N ASN A 150 18.80 -14.24 7.66
CA ASN A 150 18.39 -15.66 7.66
C ASN A 150 17.34 -16.00 8.73
N ALA A 151 16.75 -15.01 9.43
CA ALA A 151 15.71 -15.27 10.41
C ALA A 151 14.37 -15.52 9.72
N ALA A 152 13.65 -16.55 10.16
CA ALA A 152 12.30 -16.84 9.69
C ALA A 152 11.35 -15.73 10.16
N ARG A 153 10.69 -15.07 9.21
CA ARG A 153 9.67 -14.04 9.49
C ARG A 153 8.39 -14.70 10.03
N ALA A 154 7.62 -13.92 10.79
CA ALA A 154 6.31 -14.35 11.28
C ALA A 154 5.33 -14.61 10.11
N PRO A 155 4.63 -15.76 10.09
CA PRO A 155 3.57 -16.02 9.12
C PRO A 155 2.43 -14.99 9.21
N LEU A 156 1.88 -14.63 8.05
CA LEU A 156 0.82 -13.61 7.92
C LEU A 156 -0.51 -14.23 7.47
N ASP A 157 -1.61 -13.85 8.11
CA ASP A 157 -2.98 -13.98 7.60
C ASP A 157 -3.41 -12.65 6.97
N LEU A 158 -3.48 -12.58 5.65
CA LEU A 158 -3.87 -11.38 4.92
C LEU A 158 -5.27 -11.53 4.32
N VAL A 159 -6.16 -10.58 4.57
CA VAL A 159 -7.44 -10.48 3.86
C VAL A 159 -7.46 -9.19 3.04
N THR A 160 -7.68 -9.31 1.73
CA THR A 160 -7.80 -8.15 0.85
C THR A 160 -9.26 -7.90 0.51
N VAL A 161 -9.72 -6.69 0.78
CA VAL A 161 -11.08 -6.21 0.49
C VAL A 161 -11.00 -5.25 -0.70
N LEU A 162 -11.42 -5.74 -1.85
CA LEU A 162 -11.20 -5.11 -3.15
C LEU A 162 -12.49 -4.54 -3.71
N ASP A 163 -12.52 -3.23 -3.89
CA ASP A 163 -13.63 -2.55 -4.55
C ASP A 163 -13.65 -2.87 -6.04
N VAL A 164 -14.78 -3.41 -6.49
CA VAL A 164 -15.09 -3.67 -7.91
C VAL A 164 -16.32 -2.89 -8.34
N SER A 165 -16.59 -1.74 -7.78
CA SER A 165 -17.68 -0.84 -8.20
C SER A 165 -17.45 -0.27 -9.61
N GLY A 166 -18.47 0.38 -10.15
CA GLY A 166 -18.47 0.89 -11.52
C GLY A 166 -17.39 1.94 -11.76
N SER A 167 -17.03 2.72 -10.73
CA SER A 167 -15.96 3.72 -10.76
C SER A 167 -14.57 3.09 -10.90
N MET A 168 -14.41 1.83 -10.51
CA MET A 168 -13.16 1.06 -10.68
C MET A 168 -12.95 0.54 -12.11
N THR A 169 -13.92 0.71 -13.02
CA THR A 169 -13.84 0.21 -14.40
C THR A 169 -12.61 0.72 -15.17
N GLY A 170 -12.09 -0.14 -16.06
CA GLY A 170 -11.01 0.23 -16.97
C GLY A 170 -9.64 0.19 -16.30
N ARG A 171 -8.93 1.32 -16.29
CA ARG A 171 -7.52 1.37 -15.88
C ARG A 171 -7.33 1.19 -14.37
N LYS A 172 -8.28 1.63 -13.52
CA LYS A 172 -8.18 1.46 -12.06
C LYS A 172 -8.17 -0.03 -11.68
N LEU A 173 -9.14 -0.80 -12.17
CA LEU A 173 -9.22 -2.25 -11.93
C LEU A 173 -8.01 -2.99 -12.52
N ALA A 174 -7.52 -2.60 -13.70
CA ALA A 174 -6.32 -3.20 -14.27
C ALA A 174 -5.07 -3.01 -13.36
N LEU A 175 -4.91 -1.81 -12.80
CA LEU A 175 -3.82 -1.51 -11.87
C LEU A 175 -3.98 -2.23 -10.54
N LEU A 176 -5.21 -2.32 -10.02
CA LEU A 176 -5.53 -3.11 -8.83
C LEU A 176 -5.12 -4.57 -9.02
N LYS A 177 -5.49 -5.19 -10.16
CA LYS A 177 -5.08 -6.56 -10.50
C LYS A 177 -3.57 -6.71 -10.56
N GLN A 178 -2.87 -5.74 -11.14
CA GLN A 178 -1.40 -5.75 -11.24
C GLN A 178 -0.72 -5.60 -9.87
N ALA A 179 -1.23 -4.70 -9.02
CA ALA A 179 -0.76 -4.52 -7.65
C ALA A 179 -1.00 -5.78 -6.82
N MET A 180 -2.19 -6.38 -6.91
CA MET A 180 -2.50 -7.64 -6.25
C MET A 180 -1.63 -8.81 -6.73
N GLY A 181 -1.28 -8.85 -8.02
CA GLY A 181 -0.29 -9.80 -8.52
C GLY A 181 1.05 -9.68 -7.80
N PHE A 182 1.54 -8.45 -7.62
CA PHE A 182 2.77 -8.18 -6.86
C PHE A 182 2.65 -8.60 -5.39
N VAL A 183 1.52 -8.34 -4.74
CA VAL A 183 1.26 -8.81 -3.36
C VAL A 183 1.37 -10.32 -3.28
N ILE A 184 0.63 -11.04 -4.13
CA ILE A 184 0.61 -12.52 -4.15
C ILE A 184 2.00 -13.10 -4.38
N ASP A 185 2.79 -12.46 -5.24
CA ASP A 185 4.15 -12.93 -5.54
C ASP A 185 5.11 -12.80 -4.34
N ASN A 186 4.94 -11.78 -3.51
CA ASN A 186 5.78 -11.53 -2.34
C ASN A 186 5.36 -12.30 -1.07
N LEU A 187 4.16 -12.89 -1.05
CA LEU A 187 3.77 -13.80 0.04
C LEU A 187 4.55 -15.12 -0.03
N GLY A 188 4.93 -15.68 1.10
CA GLY A 188 5.61 -16.99 1.23
C GLY A 188 4.62 -18.13 1.43
N SER A 189 5.11 -19.38 1.37
CA SER A 189 4.26 -20.58 1.52
C SER A 189 3.57 -20.70 2.88
N THR A 190 4.16 -20.08 3.92
CA THR A 190 3.61 -20.03 5.28
C THR A 190 2.50 -19.02 5.45
N ASP A 191 2.36 -18.07 4.52
CA ASP A 191 1.34 -17.03 4.57
C ASP A 191 0.04 -17.51 3.99
N ARG A 192 -1.06 -16.91 4.46
CA ARG A 192 -2.38 -17.19 3.95
C ARG A 192 -3.03 -15.92 3.42
N LEU A 193 -3.75 -16.04 2.31
CA LEU A 193 -4.46 -14.95 1.66
C LEU A 193 -5.91 -15.34 1.43
N SER A 194 -6.82 -14.44 1.78
CA SER A 194 -8.22 -14.46 1.33
C SER A 194 -8.50 -13.20 0.52
N VAL A 195 -9.22 -13.35 -0.60
CA VAL A 195 -9.62 -12.24 -1.46
C VAL A 195 -11.12 -12.05 -1.37
N VAL A 196 -11.54 -10.89 -0.89
CA VAL A 196 -12.93 -10.45 -0.83
C VAL A 196 -13.10 -9.34 -1.87
N SER A 197 -14.10 -9.46 -2.73
CA SER A 197 -14.51 -8.40 -3.64
C SER A 197 -15.85 -7.83 -3.21
N PHE A 198 -16.05 -6.52 -3.37
CA PHE A 198 -17.32 -5.90 -3.05
C PHE A 198 -17.75 -4.86 -4.09
N SER A 199 -19.06 -4.72 -4.24
CA SER A 199 -19.74 -3.64 -4.99
C SER A 199 -21.01 -3.30 -4.24
N SER A 200 -22.19 -3.66 -4.72
CA SER A 200 -23.46 -3.57 -3.95
C SER A 200 -23.55 -4.62 -2.83
N GLY A 201 -22.92 -5.79 -3.04
CA GLY A 201 -22.70 -6.81 -2.02
C GLY A 201 -21.24 -7.24 -1.98
N ALA A 202 -20.88 -8.10 -1.02
CA ALA A 202 -19.53 -8.61 -0.86
C ALA A 202 -19.48 -10.13 -1.06
N SER A 203 -18.41 -10.62 -1.68
CA SER A 203 -18.18 -12.04 -1.93
C SER A 203 -16.73 -12.43 -1.67
N ARG A 204 -16.52 -13.54 -0.98
CA ARG A 204 -15.20 -14.16 -0.83
C ARG A 204 -14.90 -15.00 -2.07
N LEU A 205 -13.84 -14.63 -2.81
CA LEU A 205 -13.44 -15.28 -4.06
C LEU A 205 -12.52 -16.48 -3.84
N ILE A 206 -11.74 -16.44 -2.77
CA ILE A 206 -10.89 -17.55 -2.33
C ILE A 206 -10.97 -17.60 -0.81
N HIS A 207 -11.04 -18.81 -0.24
CA HIS A 207 -10.91 -19.01 1.19
C HIS A 207 -9.51 -18.60 1.66
N LEU A 208 -9.29 -18.59 2.98
CA LEU A 208 -7.97 -18.27 3.54
C LEU A 208 -6.98 -19.41 3.26
N ALA A 209 -6.34 -19.34 2.09
CA ALA A 209 -5.50 -20.40 1.52
C ALA A 209 -4.02 -20.07 1.68
N ARG A 210 -3.14 -21.06 1.83
CA ARG A 210 -1.69 -20.86 1.87
C ARG A 210 -1.17 -20.41 0.52
N MET A 211 -0.22 -19.50 0.54
CA MET A 211 0.45 -18.99 -0.67
C MET A 211 1.59 -19.91 -1.13
N SER A 212 1.31 -21.21 -1.18
CA SER A 212 2.09 -22.20 -1.95
C SER A 212 2.02 -21.87 -3.45
N ASP A 213 2.83 -22.52 -4.29
CA ASP A 213 2.78 -22.28 -5.76
C ASP A 213 1.36 -22.47 -6.33
N ALA A 214 0.64 -23.48 -5.85
CA ALA A 214 -0.75 -23.74 -6.23
C ALA A 214 -1.71 -22.66 -5.69
N GLY A 215 -1.54 -22.25 -4.43
CA GLY A 215 -2.35 -21.20 -3.81
C GLY A 215 -2.15 -19.84 -4.46
N LYS A 216 -0.90 -19.48 -4.79
CA LYS A 216 -0.56 -18.28 -5.55
C LYS A 216 -1.19 -18.30 -6.95
N ALA A 217 -1.10 -19.43 -7.65
CA ALA A 217 -1.73 -19.58 -8.96
C ALA A 217 -3.26 -19.40 -8.87
N SER A 218 -3.91 -20.01 -7.87
CA SER A 218 -5.35 -19.86 -7.62
C SER A 218 -5.73 -18.41 -7.30
N ALA A 219 -5.02 -17.75 -6.39
CA ALA A 219 -5.27 -16.36 -6.02
C ALA A 219 -5.09 -15.41 -7.20
N LYS A 220 -4.08 -15.63 -8.05
CA LYS A 220 -3.90 -14.86 -9.28
C LYS A 220 -5.06 -15.03 -10.25
N LEU A 221 -5.56 -16.26 -10.43
CA LEU A 221 -6.74 -16.51 -11.27
C LEU A 221 -7.98 -15.81 -10.70
N ALA A 222 -8.21 -15.87 -9.39
CA ALA A 222 -9.32 -15.19 -8.73
C ALA A 222 -9.23 -13.66 -8.95
N VAL A 223 -8.07 -13.05 -8.75
CA VAL A 223 -7.86 -11.61 -9.01
C VAL A 223 -8.06 -11.28 -10.49
N GLN A 224 -7.58 -12.11 -11.42
CA GLN A 224 -7.78 -11.86 -12.85
C GLN A 224 -9.26 -11.98 -13.26
N SER A 225 -10.06 -12.76 -12.54
CA SER A 225 -11.51 -12.91 -12.78
C SER A 225 -12.36 -11.71 -12.32
N LEU A 226 -11.81 -10.75 -11.56
CA LEU A 226 -12.56 -9.59 -11.08
C LEU A 226 -13.16 -8.79 -12.25
N VAL A 227 -14.44 -8.43 -12.13
CA VAL A 227 -15.17 -7.60 -13.09
C VAL A 227 -15.87 -6.49 -12.31
N ALA A 228 -15.90 -5.28 -12.89
CA ALA A 228 -16.59 -4.16 -12.28
C ALA A 228 -18.12 -4.40 -12.29
N GLY A 229 -18.75 -4.25 -11.12
CA GLY A 229 -20.18 -4.28 -10.87
C GLY A 229 -20.73 -2.90 -10.51
N ALA A 230 -21.96 -2.83 -10.01
CA ALA A 230 -22.64 -1.59 -9.65
C ALA A 230 -22.74 -1.40 -8.13
N GLY A 231 -22.60 -0.15 -7.68
CA GLY A 231 -22.67 0.25 -6.26
C GLY A 231 -21.39 -0.02 -5.48
N THR A 232 -21.31 0.56 -4.28
CA THR A 232 -20.16 0.46 -3.37
C THR A 232 -20.67 0.34 -1.94
N ASN A 233 -20.43 -0.80 -1.29
CA ASN A 233 -20.86 -1.13 0.06
C ASN A 233 -19.64 -1.63 0.85
N ILE A 234 -18.92 -0.69 1.47
CA ILE A 234 -17.66 -0.96 2.17
C ILE A 234 -17.95 -1.78 3.43
N GLY A 235 -19.06 -1.50 4.12
CA GLY A 235 -19.48 -2.20 5.33
C GLY A 235 -19.64 -3.70 5.15
N GLU A 236 -20.33 -4.15 4.09
CA GLU A 236 -20.45 -5.59 3.80
C GLU A 236 -19.10 -6.22 3.45
N GLY A 237 -18.24 -5.50 2.72
CA GLY A 237 -16.86 -5.95 2.44
C GLY A 237 -16.05 -6.22 3.70
N LEU A 238 -16.07 -5.28 4.65
CA LEU A 238 -15.39 -5.41 5.94
C LEU A 238 -16.02 -6.49 6.82
N ARG A 239 -17.34 -6.66 6.79
CA ARG A 239 -18.04 -7.71 7.53
C ARG A 239 -17.72 -9.11 7.03
N VAL A 240 -17.54 -9.30 5.72
CA VAL A 240 -17.07 -10.58 5.17
C VAL A 240 -15.61 -10.82 5.58
N ALA A 241 -14.76 -9.80 5.55
CA ALA A 241 -13.36 -9.93 5.99
C ALA A 241 -13.25 -10.27 7.48
N ASP A 242 -14.10 -9.67 8.30
CA ASP A 242 -14.24 -9.99 9.72
C ASP A 242 -14.56 -11.45 9.95
N ARG A 243 -15.61 -11.96 9.30
CA ARG A 243 -15.96 -13.39 9.38
C ARG A 243 -14.84 -14.32 8.93
N VAL A 244 -14.13 -13.97 7.86
CA VAL A 244 -12.96 -14.75 7.40
C VAL A 244 -11.91 -14.88 8.51
N LEU A 245 -11.68 -13.82 9.28
CA LEU A 245 -10.69 -13.83 10.35
C LEU A 245 -11.25 -14.38 11.67
N GLU A 246 -12.49 -14.10 12.03
CA GLU A 246 -13.09 -14.59 13.28
C GLU A 246 -13.31 -16.11 13.25
N ASP A 247 -13.84 -16.63 12.14
CA ASP A 247 -14.23 -18.05 12.01
C ASP A 247 -13.07 -18.98 11.63
N ARG A 248 -11.85 -18.44 11.42
CA ARG A 248 -10.68 -19.25 11.04
C ARG A 248 -10.29 -20.24 12.14
N ARG A 249 -10.12 -21.52 11.77
CA ARG A 249 -9.76 -22.60 12.70
C ARG A 249 -8.30 -22.49 13.14
N TYR A 250 -7.43 -22.13 12.22
CA TYR A 250 -6.00 -21.95 12.48
C TYR A 250 -5.66 -20.46 12.39
N LYS A 251 -4.74 -20.00 13.23
CA LYS A 251 -4.38 -18.57 13.31
C LYS A 251 -2.87 -18.44 13.15
N ASN A 252 -2.44 -17.68 12.14
CA ASN A 252 -1.07 -17.18 12.11
C ASN A 252 -0.90 -16.11 13.19
N THR A 253 0.36 -15.83 13.55
CA THR A 253 0.68 -14.85 14.60
C THR A 253 0.28 -13.45 14.19
N VAL A 254 0.51 -13.08 12.93
CA VAL A 254 0.15 -11.77 12.37
C VAL A 254 -1.10 -11.89 11.51
N ALA A 255 -2.03 -10.95 11.66
CA ALA A 255 -3.20 -10.82 10.79
C ALA A 255 -3.40 -9.36 10.38
N SER A 256 -3.80 -9.11 9.14
CA SER A 256 -4.01 -7.75 8.62
C SER A 256 -5.06 -7.75 7.50
N ILE A 257 -5.74 -6.61 7.34
CA ILE A 257 -6.69 -6.36 6.27
C ILE A 257 -6.16 -5.24 5.39
N ILE A 258 -6.21 -5.43 4.07
CA ILE A 258 -5.94 -4.38 3.10
C ILE A 258 -7.27 -4.02 2.41
N LEU A 259 -7.73 -2.80 2.59
CA LEU A 259 -8.93 -2.25 1.94
C LEU A 259 -8.52 -1.36 0.77
N LEU A 260 -9.01 -1.67 -0.43
CA LEU A 260 -8.88 -0.81 -1.60
C LEU A 260 -10.25 -0.33 -2.00
N SER A 261 -10.43 0.98 -2.07
CA SER A 261 -11.67 1.58 -2.55
C SER A 261 -11.41 2.98 -3.09
N ASP A 262 -12.30 3.45 -3.96
CA ASP A 262 -12.44 4.88 -4.21
C ASP A 262 -13.53 5.52 -3.33
N GLY A 263 -13.83 4.94 -2.16
CA GLY A 263 -14.37 5.60 -0.96
C GLY A 263 -15.83 6.08 -1.03
N GLN A 264 -16.49 6.03 -2.19
CA GLN A 264 -17.86 6.49 -2.36
C GLN A 264 -18.87 5.42 -1.90
N ASP A 265 -18.98 5.19 -0.59
CA ASP A 265 -20.01 4.27 -0.08
C ASP A 265 -21.41 4.81 -0.40
N THR A 266 -22.19 4.03 -1.14
CA THR A 266 -23.54 4.41 -1.59
C THR A 266 -24.60 4.15 -0.52
N TYR A 267 -24.27 3.35 0.50
CA TYR A 267 -25.22 2.80 1.49
C TYR A 267 -24.97 3.34 2.91
N ALA A 268 -23.79 3.87 3.20
CA ALA A 268 -23.51 4.55 4.46
C ALA A 268 -24.07 5.98 4.47
N SER A 269 -24.69 6.39 5.58
CA SER A 269 -25.01 7.80 5.80
C SER A 269 -23.72 8.62 5.96
N PRO A 270 -23.62 9.83 5.39
CA PRO A 270 -22.42 10.66 5.50
C PRO A 270 -22.02 10.84 6.97
N GLY A 271 -20.80 10.43 7.32
CA GLY A 271 -20.26 10.56 8.69
C GLY A 271 -20.47 9.37 9.63
N ALA A 272 -21.14 8.30 9.20
CA ALA A 272 -21.35 7.08 10.00
C ALA A 272 -20.33 5.96 9.69
N TYR A 273 -19.14 6.30 9.17
CA TYR A 273 -18.13 5.31 8.77
C TYR A 273 -17.55 4.52 9.95
N MET A 274 -17.63 5.05 11.17
CA MET A 274 -17.31 4.31 12.40
C MET A 274 -18.26 3.14 12.64
N ASP A 275 -19.51 3.22 12.15
CA ASP A 275 -20.47 2.11 12.23
C ASP A 275 -20.15 1.00 11.20
N LEU A 276 -19.34 1.30 10.18
CA LEU A 276 -18.91 0.33 9.18
C LEU A 276 -17.75 -0.54 9.64
N VAL A 277 -17.03 -0.14 10.70
CA VAL A 277 -15.97 -0.94 11.29
C VAL A 277 -16.60 -1.95 12.25
N PRO A 278 -16.54 -3.27 11.96
CA PRO A 278 -16.94 -4.29 12.91
C PRO A 278 -16.32 -4.05 14.29
N ARG A 279 -17.14 -4.18 15.35
CA ARG A 279 -16.70 -3.93 16.73
C ARG A 279 -15.54 -4.83 17.17
N SER A 280 -15.37 -5.96 16.50
CA SER A 280 -14.25 -6.92 16.60
C SER A 280 -12.90 -6.31 16.20
N PHE A 281 -12.88 -5.30 15.32
CA PHE A 281 -11.66 -4.60 14.90
C PHE A 281 -11.34 -3.34 15.73
N GLY A 282 -12.20 -2.97 16.68
CA GLY A 282 -11.96 -1.80 17.53
C GLY A 282 -10.71 -1.97 18.41
N HIS A 283 -9.82 -0.98 18.37
CA HIS A 283 -8.54 -0.96 19.12
C HIS A 283 -8.67 -1.14 20.64
N THR A 284 -9.85 -0.90 21.21
CA THR A 284 -10.11 -0.89 22.65
C THR A 284 -10.11 -2.27 23.33
N ARG A 285 -9.98 -3.38 22.59
CA ARG A 285 -10.14 -4.75 23.14
C ARG A 285 -8.98 -5.73 22.94
N GLY A 286 -7.79 -5.27 22.55
CA GLY A 286 -6.59 -6.12 22.61
C GLY A 286 -6.58 -7.32 21.65
N GLY A 287 -7.19 -7.17 20.48
CA GLY A 287 -7.21 -8.17 19.40
C GLY A 287 -7.58 -7.58 18.03
N ALA A 288 -7.45 -6.26 17.87
CA ALA A 288 -7.85 -5.55 16.66
C ALA A 288 -6.93 -5.90 15.49
N VAL A 289 -7.52 -6.32 14.38
CA VAL A 289 -6.81 -6.53 13.11
C VAL A 289 -6.70 -5.19 12.38
N PRO A 290 -5.48 -4.72 12.03
CA PRO A 290 -5.32 -3.44 11.36
C PRO A 290 -5.89 -3.45 9.93
N ILE A 291 -6.65 -2.40 9.59
CA ILE A 291 -7.14 -2.17 8.23
C ILE A 291 -6.30 -1.08 7.57
N HIS A 292 -5.46 -1.48 6.62
CA HIS A 292 -4.71 -0.55 5.78
C HIS A 292 -5.56 -0.14 4.58
N ALA A 293 -5.95 1.14 4.54
CA ALA A 293 -6.89 1.69 3.58
C ALA A 293 -6.15 2.43 2.45
N PHE A 294 -6.43 2.05 1.20
CA PHE A 294 -5.89 2.67 0.00
C PHE A 294 -7.01 3.39 -0.75
N GLY A 295 -6.95 4.72 -0.76
CA GLY A 295 -7.87 5.58 -1.50
C GLY A 295 -7.40 5.79 -2.94
N PHE A 296 -8.22 5.40 -3.93
CA PHE A 296 -7.85 5.51 -5.35
C PHE A 296 -8.43 6.75 -6.04
N GLY A 297 -7.54 7.65 -6.50
CA GLY A 297 -7.90 8.80 -7.33
C GLY A 297 -8.61 9.91 -6.55
N THR A 298 -8.84 11.05 -7.19
CA THR A 298 -9.36 12.27 -6.53
C THR A 298 -10.81 12.20 -6.08
N ASP A 299 -11.55 11.19 -6.53
CA ASP A 299 -13.00 11.08 -6.31
C ASP A 299 -13.36 10.29 -5.04
N HIS A 300 -12.38 9.96 -4.19
CA HIS A 300 -12.59 9.13 -3.01
C HIS A 300 -12.94 9.90 -1.74
N ASP A 301 -13.73 9.26 -0.87
CA ASP A 301 -13.93 9.79 0.49
C ASP A 301 -12.71 9.47 1.36
N ALA A 302 -11.75 10.40 1.36
CA ALA A 302 -10.55 10.31 2.18
C ALA A 302 -10.85 10.26 3.68
N ALA A 303 -11.92 10.91 4.15
CA ALA A 303 -12.23 10.93 5.59
C ALA A 303 -12.82 9.61 6.06
N ALA A 304 -13.68 8.98 5.25
CA ALA A 304 -14.17 7.64 5.52
C ALA A 304 -13.02 6.63 5.64
N MET A 305 -12.15 6.62 4.63
CA MET A 305 -11.02 5.68 4.57
C MET A 305 -9.99 5.92 5.68
N HIS A 306 -9.69 7.20 5.98
CA HIS A 306 -8.86 7.56 7.12
C HIS A 306 -9.48 7.07 8.42
N GLY A 307 -10.76 7.38 8.68
CA GLY A 307 -11.45 6.99 9.90
C GLY A 307 -11.49 5.47 10.13
N ILE A 308 -11.70 4.67 9.07
CA ILE A 308 -11.65 3.20 9.16
C ILE A 308 -10.25 2.72 9.57
N SER A 309 -9.21 3.25 8.92
CA SER A 309 -7.83 2.85 9.21
C SER A 309 -7.39 3.28 10.61
N GLU A 310 -7.73 4.50 11.02
CA GLU A 310 -7.41 5.06 12.33
C GLU A 310 -8.08 4.28 13.47
N ALA A 311 -9.38 3.98 13.34
CA ALA A 311 -10.13 3.21 14.34
C ALA A 311 -9.61 1.78 14.54
N THR A 312 -8.92 1.25 13.53
CA THR A 312 -8.34 -0.09 13.52
C THR A 312 -6.82 -0.08 13.60
N GLY A 313 -6.16 1.06 13.83
CA GLY A 313 -4.69 1.19 13.90
C GLY A 313 -3.94 0.76 12.64
N GLY A 314 -4.63 0.72 11.50
CA GLY A 314 -4.02 0.59 10.18
C GLY A 314 -3.65 1.94 9.59
N THR A 315 -3.07 1.93 8.40
CA THR A 315 -2.57 3.14 7.72
C THR A 315 -3.53 3.59 6.61
N PHE A 316 -3.71 4.89 6.43
CA PHE A 316 -4.39 5.44 5.26
C PHE A 316 -3.39 5.99 4.25
N SER A 317 -3.52 5.55 2.99
CA SER A 317 -2.63 5.93 1.89
C SER A 317 -3.43 6.45 0.71
N PHE A 318 -3.12 7.67 0.28
CA PHE A 318 -3.75 8.28 -0.87
C PHE A 318 -2.92 8.06 -2.14
N ILE A 319 -3.54 7.47 -3.16
CA ILE A 319 -2.89 7.19 -4.44
C ILE A 319 -3.41 8.19 -5.48
N GLU A 320 -2.65 9.28 -5.68
CA GLU A 320 -2.94 10.30 -6.68
C GLU A 320 -2.63 9.80 -8.10
N ASN A 321 -1.43 9.24 -8.30
CA ASN A 321 -0.98 8.74 -9.60
C ASN A 321 -1.03 7.21 -9.67
N GLN A 322 -1.55 6.72 -10.79
CA GLN A 322 -1.58 5.31 -11.19
C GLN A 322 -0.23 4.60 -11.14
N ALA A 323 0.89 5.31 -11.33
CA ALA A 323 2.21 4.71 -11.15
C ALA A 323 2.52 4.41 -9.67
N ALA A 324 2.02 5.22 -8.73
CA ALA A 324 2.34 5.13 -7.30
C ALA A 324 1.66 3.96 -6.58
N ILE A 325 0.62 3.34 -7.18
CA ILE A 325 -0.09 2.22 -6.55
C ILE A 325 0.85 1.07 -6.19
N GLN A 326 1.64 0.57 -7.13
CA GLN A 326 2.50 -0.60 -6.85
C GLN A 326 3.55 -0.30 -5.79
N ASP A 327 4.06 0.94 -5.72
CA ASP A 327 4.98 1.36 -4.66
C ASP A 327 4.29 1.44 -3.30
N SER A 328 3.06 1.96 -3.28
CA SER A 328 2.25 2.04 -2.06
C SER A 328 1.97 0.64 -1.49
N PHE A 329 1.64 -0.31 -2.38
CA PHE A 329 1.44 -1.72 -2.04
C PHE A 329 2.73 -2.38 -1.58
N ALA A 330 3.84 -2.13 -2.29
CA ALA A 330 5.14 -2.69 -1.93
C ALA A 330 5.61 -2.23 -0.56
N GLN A 331 5.41 -0.95 -0.24
CA GLN A 331 5.69 -0.38 1.07
C GLN A 331 4.83 -1.02 2.16
N CYS A 332 3.51 -1.09 1.97
CA CYS A 332 2.61 -1.70 2.96
C CYS A 332 2.92 -3.17 3.21
N ILE A 333 3.09 -3.97 2.14
CA ILE A 333 3.46 -5.38 2.26
C ILE A 333 4.84 -5.51 2.89
N GLY A 334 5.80 -4.63 2.58
CA GLY A 334 7.13 -4.65 3.22
C GLY A 334 7.04 -4.50 4.74
N GLY A 335 6.14 -3.65 5.23
CA GLY A 335 5.81 -3.55 6.65
C GLY A 335 5.19 -4.83 7.19
N LEU A 336 4.09 -5.29 6.61
CA LEU A 336 3.35 -6.47 7.06
C LEU A 336 4.21 -7.75 7.07
N LEU A 337 5.14 -7.88 6.13
CA LEU A 337 6.04 -9.03 6.08
C LEU A 337 7.21 -8.94 7.06
N SER A 338 7.43 -7.78 7.69
CA SER A 338 8.53 -7.53 8.63
C SER A 338 8.09 -7.28 10.06
N VAL A 339 6.85 -7.64 10.43
CA VAL A 339 6.40 -7.62 11.83
C VAL A 339 7.27 -8.56 12.68
N VAL A 340 7.93 -8.00 13.70
CA VAL A 340 8.78 -8.75 14.65
C VAL A 340 8.28 -8.65 16.08
N VAL A 341 7.47 -7.63 16.39
CA VAL A 341 6.93 -7.40 17.73
C VAL A 341 5.42 -7.19 17.67
N GLN A 342 4.70 -7.78 18.63
CA GLN A 342 3.25 -7.61 18.79
C GLN A 342 2.92 -7.16 20.21
N GLU A 343 1.79 -6.46 20.35
CA GLU A 343 1.21 -6.03 21.63
C GLU A 343 2.18 -5.29 22.57
N VAL A 344 3.04 -4.43 22.03
CA VAL A 344 3.97 -3.61 22.80
C VAL A 344 3.19 -2.71 23.75
N ARG A 345 3.45 -2.85 25.04
CA ARG A 345 2.99 -1.95 26.10
C ARG A 345 4.20 -1.35 26.79
N ILE A 346 4.33 -0.04 26.72
CA ILE A 346 5.38 0.70 27.44
C ILE A 346 4.79 1.14 28.79
N ALA A 347 5.51 0.88 29.86
CA ALA A 347 5.17 1.32 31.21
C ALA A 347 6.29 2.22 31.75
N VAL A 348 5.88 3.35 32.32
CA VAL A 348 6.75 4.39 32.85
C VAL A 348 6.40 4.64 34.30
N THR A 349 7.38 4.69 35.18
CA THR A 349 7.19 4.98 36.62
C THR A 349 8.14 6.06 37.10
N CYS A 350 7.65 7.02 37.87
CA CYS A 350 8.44 8.09 38.44
C CYS A 350 9.32 7.60 39.60
N CYS A 351 10.64 7.70 39.43
CA CYS A 351 11.61 7.24 40.43
C CYS A 351 11.68 8.17 41.65
N HIS A 352 11.60 9.49 41.43
CA HIS A 352 11.66 10.49 42.49
C HIS A 352 10.25 10.88 42.97
N PRO A 353 10.00 11.04 44.28
CA PRO A 353 8.66 11.30 44.83
C PRO A 353 8.04 12.62 44.39
N GLY A 354 8.87 13.62 44.11
CA GLY A 354 8.42 14.92 43.59
C GLY A 354 8.29 15.00 42.06
N VAL A 355 8.62 13.93 41.32
CA VAL A 355 8.42 13.90 39.86
C VAL A 355 7.02 13.41 39.55
N ARG A 356 6.33 14.11 38.64
CA ARG A 356 5.00 13.72 38.16
C ARG A 356 4.90 13.84 36.66
N VAL A 357 4.32 12.84 36.00
CA VAL A 357 3.92 12.89 34.60
C VAL A 357 2.65 13.74 34.50
N ARG A 358 2.71 14.80 33.69
CA ARG A 358 1.57 15.69 33.42
C ARG A 358 0.81 15.27 32.18
N GLU A 359 1.54 14.92 31.14
CA GLU A 359 1.00 14.69 29.81
C GLU A 359 1.91 13.73 29.05
N VAL A 360 1.29 12.89 28.22
CA VAL A 360 1.99 12.00 27.29
C VAL A 360 1.55 12.35 25.88
N LYS A 361 2.46 12.83 25.05
CA LYS A 361 2.23 13.03 23.62
C LYS A 361 2.49 11.71 22.91
N SER A 362 1.46 10.88 22.80
CA SER A 362 1.51 9.54 22.19
C SER A 362 0.95 9.46 20.77
N GLY A 363 0.61 10.58 20.11
CA GLY A 363 0.01 10.52 18.77
C GLY A 363 -1.34 9.80 18.79
N CYS A 364 -1.52 8.78 17.95
CA CYS A 364 -2.76 7.98 17.89
C CYS A 364 -2.79 6.83 18.92
N TYR A 365 -1.73 6.64 19.72
CA TYR A 365 -1.64 5.50 20.64
C TYR A 365 -2.34 5.78 21.96
N ASP A 366 -3.16 4.83 22.41
CA ASP A 366 -3.83 4.90 23.70
C ASP A 366 -2.79 5.00 24.82
N ASN A 367 -2.90 6.07 25.61
CA ASN A 367 -2.08 6.29 26.78
C ASN A 367 -2.95 6.46 28.02
N ARG A 368 -2.36 6.16 29.17
CA ARG A 368 -2.97 6.40 30.48
C ARG A 368 -1.91 6.94 31.42
N VAL A 369 -2.20 8.06 32.06
CA VAL A 369 -1.49 8.57 33.23
C VAL A 369 -2.34 8.25 34.46
N ASP A 370 -1.73 7.83 35.56
CA ASP A 370 -2.44 7.62 36.82
C ASP A 370 -2.86 8.94 37.49
N ASP A 371 -3.79 8.85 38.43
CA ASP A 371 -4.41 10.02 39.05
C ASP A 371 -3.40 10.87 39.84
N ASP A 372 -2.33 10.26 40.35
CA ASP A 372 -1.24 10.96 41.04
C ASP A 372 -0.08 11.33 40.10
N GLY A 373 -0.12 10.97 38.83
CA GLY A 373 0.94 11.22 37.85
C GLY A 373 2.25 10.51 38.17
N ARG A 374 2.26 9.44 38.99
CA ARG A 374 3.47 8.69 39.34
C ARG A 374 3.78 7.55 38.37
N ALA A 375 2.85 7.20 37.49
CA ALA A 375 3.02 6.19 36.47
C ALA A 375 2.22 6.52 35.21
N ALA A 376 2.72 6.05 34.08
CA ALA A 376 2.04 6.16 32.79
C ALA A 376 2.24 4.90 31.97
N SER A 377 1.31 4.63 31.05
CA SER A 377 1.39 3.51 30.12
C SER A 377 0.99 3.93 28.71
N ILE A 378 1.58 3.30 27.70
CA ILE A 378 1.31 3.53 26.28
C ILE A 378 1.11 2.18 25.60
N HIS A 379 0.00 2.02 24.88
CA HIS A 379 -0.31 0.84 24.07
C HIS A 379 0.12 1.09 22.63
N VAL A 380 1.29 0.58 22.25
CA VAL A 380 1.92 0.84 20.96
C VAL A 380 1.48 -0.16 19.88
N GLY A 381 1.12 -1.38 20.28
CA GLY A 381 0.68 -2.42 19.35
C GLY A 381 1.85 -3.14 18.67
N GLU A 382 1.84 -3.23 17.35
CA GLU A 382 2.86 -3.94 16.57
C GLU A 382 4.02 -3.04 16.12
N LEU A 383 5.21 -3.63 16.00
CA LEU A 383 6.37 -2.98 15.39
C LEU A 383 6.99 -3.85 14.30
N TYR A 384 7.29 -3.21 13.17
CA TYR A 384 8.05 -3.79 12.08
C TYR A 384 9.55 -3.78 12.40
N ALA A 385 10.31 -4.62 11.71
CA ALA A 385 11.75 -4.67 11.81
C ALA A 385 12.36 -3.29 11.55
N ASP A 386 13.29 -2.87 12.41
CA ASP A 386 13.91 -1.53 12.37
C ASP A 386 12.94 -0.34 12.55
N GLU A 387 11.65 -0.58 12.83
CA GLU A 387 10.69 0.50 13.10
C GLU A 387 10.98 1.15 14.45
N GLU A 388 10.77 2.47 14.51
CA GLU A 388 11.03 3.29 15.68
C GLU A 388 9.77 4.06 16.08
N ARG A 389 9.55 4.19 17.39
CA ARG A 389 8.48 4.99 17.99
C ARG A 389 9.05 5.91 19.05
N ARG A 390 8.59 7.15 19.06
CA ARG A 390 9.07 8.23 19.92
C ARG A 390 7.89 8.87 20.64
N PHE A 391 7.98 8.97 21.96
CA PHE A 391 6.91 9.52 22.79
C PHE A 391 7.46 10.59 23.70
N LEU A 392 6.83 11.77 23.73
CA LEU A 392 7.22 12.83 24.65
C LEU A 392 6.39 12.74 25.94
N MET A 393 7.10 12.54 27.04
CA MET A 393 6.56 12.65 28.39
C MET A 393 6.85 14.04 28.91
N LEU A 394 5.81 14.80 29.27
CA LEU A 394 5.98 16.09 29.93
C LEU A 394 5.86 15.87 31.43
N VAL A 395 6.95 16.12 32.15
CA VAL A 395 7.06 15.81 33.58
C VAL A 395 7.42 17.04 34.39
N ASP A 396 6.95 17.10 35.62
CA ASP A 396 7.42 18.08 36.58
C ASP A 396 8.68 17.55 37.24
N VAL A 397 9.72 18.39 37.26
CA VAL A 397 11.01 18.09 37.85
C VAL A 397 11.18 18.97 39.08
N PRO A 398 11.19 18.39 40.30
CA PRO A 398 11.28 19.17 41.53
C PRO A 398 12.69 19.73 41.72
N ARG A 399 12.88 20.58 42.73
CA ARG A 399 14.22 20.92 43.21
C ARG A 399 14.87 19.67 43.82
N ALA A 400 16.17 19.53 43.64
CA ALA A 400 16.92 18.44 44.25
C ALA A 400 17.31 18.80 45.70
N GLU A 401 17.48 17.80 46.57
CA GLU A 401 18.01 18.03 47.91
C GLU A 401 19.46 18.50 47.84
N ARG A 402 19.95 19.16 48.90
CA ARG A 402 21.28 19.80 48.89
C ARG A 402 22.43 18.82 48.63
N THR A 403 22.25 17.54 48.94
CA THR A 403 23.23 16.47 48.78
C THR A 403 23.08 15.69 47.47
N ASP A 404 22.01 15.93 46.70
CA ASP A 404 21.73 15.17 45.50
C ASP A 404 22.42 15.80 44.29
N ASP A 405 23.36 15.05 43.71
CA ASP A 405 24.03 15.42 42.46
C ASP A 405 23.26 14.90 41.22
N VAL A 406 22.22 14.08 41.41
CA VAL A 406 21.45 13.44 40.34
C VAL A 406 19.98 13.29 40.75
N THR A 407 19.06 13.60 39.84
CA THR A 407 17.64 13.23 39.99
C THR A 407 17.27 12.19 38.94
N ARG A 408 16.86 10.99 39.38
CA ARG A 408 16.25 9.98 38.51
C ARG A 408 14.79 10.33 38.30
N LEU A 409 14.41 10.59 37.05
CA LEU A 409 13.07 11.02 36.70
C LEU A 409 12.15 9.83 36.49
N LEU A 410 12.43 9.03 35.47
CA LEU A 410 11.54 7.98 34.99
C LEU A 410 12.30 6.67 34.81
N LYS A 411 11.69 5.58 35.24
CA LYS A 411 12.07 4.22 34.83
C LYS A 411 11.14 3.78 33.73
N VAL A 412 11.69 3.29 32.62
CA VAL A 412 10.92 2.85 31.46
C VAL A 412 11.09 1.34 31.30
N SER A 413 9.97 0.66 31.04
CA SER A 413 9.93 -0.77 30.74
C SER A 413 8.94 -1.02 29.62
N ALA A 414 9.07 -2.15 28.93
CA ALA A 414 8.04 -2.60 28.01
C ALA A 414 7.82 -4.10 28.14
N THR A 415 6.59 -4.48 27.83
CA THR A 415 6.15 -5.88 27.71
C THR A 415 5.63 -6.07 26.30
N TYR A 416 6.00 -7.17 25.65
CA TYR A 416 5.58 -7.46 24.27
C TYR A 416 5.55 -8.95 23.98
N ARG A 417 4.99 -9.33 22.83
CA ARG A 417 5.05 -10.70 22.29
C ARG A 417 5.96 -10.74 21.06
N ASP A 418 6.94 -11.65 21.05
CA ASP A 418 7.78 -11.91 19.88
C ASP A 418 6.92 -12.55 18.78
N ALA A 419 6.89 -11.96 17.57
CA ALA A 419 5.99 -12.38 16.50
C ALA A 419 6.36 -13.75 15.89
N ALA A 420 7.63 -14.16 15.99
CA ALA A 420 8.12 -15.41 15.42
C ALA A 420 8.02 -16.56 16.44
N ALA A 421 8.39 -16.30 17.71
CA ALA A 421 8.37 -17.29 18.78
C ALA A 421 7.03 -17.37 19.52
N GLY A 422 6.19 -16.34 19.43
CA GLY A 422 4.94 -16.21 20.18
C GLY A 422 5.13 -16.05 21.69
N GLN A 423 6.37 -15.83 22.16
CA GLN A 423 6.72 -15.73 23.58
C GLN A 423 6.55 -14.30 24.09
N ALA A 424 6.09 -14.15 25.34
CA ALA A 424 6.08 -12.87 26.02
C ALA A 424 7.51 -12.51 26.46
N VAL A 425 7.88 -11.24 26.29
CA VAL A 425 9.19 -10.69 26.62
C VAL A 425 8.99 -9.40 27.41
N ASP A 426 9.67 -9.33 28.54
CA ASP A 426 9.72 -8.14 29.40
C ASP A 426 11.11 -7.51 29.33
N ILE A 427 11.15 -6.20 29.14
CA ILE A 427 12.39 -5.45 28.98
C ILE A 427 12.37 -4.21 29.86
N VAL A 428 13.55 -3.82 30.32
CA VAL A 428 13.77 -2.57 31.05
C VAL A 428 14.67 -1.71 30.19
N GLY A 429 14.24 -0.49 29.93
CA GLY A 429 15.01 0.52 29.19
C GLY A 429 15.97 1.28 30.08
N GLU A 430 16.62 2.26 29.47
CA GLU A 430 17.43 3.24 30.19
C GLU A 430 16.53 4.15 31.05
N ASP A 431 16.97 4.44 32.28
CA ASP A 431 16.29 5.41 33.15
C ASP A 431 16.53 6.83 32.61
N ALA A 432 15.49 7.67 32.64
CA ALA A 432 15.63 9.09 32.38
C ALA A 432 16.22 9.78 33.61
N VAL A 433 17.39 10.41 33.45
CA VAL A 433 18.16 10.98 34.56
C VAL A 433 18.65 12.38 34.20
N VAL A 434 18.60 13.29 35.18
CA VAL A 434 19.11 14.65 35.06
C VAL A 434 20.18 14.90 36.12
N GLN A 435 21.31 15.47 35.71
CA GLN A 435 22.38 15.89 36.62
C GLN A 435 21.99 17.18 37.36
N ARG A 436 22.45 17.31 38.62
CA ARG A 436 22.12 18.43 39.53
C ARG A 436 23.36 19.18 40.03
N PRO A 437 24.12 19.82 39.11
CA PRO A 437 25.20 20.71 39.51
C PRO A 437 24.65 21.91 40.29
N VAL A 438 25.51 22.54 41.09
CA VAL A 438 25.15 23.75 41.85
C VAL A 438 24.79 24.90 40.91
N GLU A 439 25.57 25.08 39.85
CA GLU A 439 25.32 26.06 38.79
C GLU A 439 25.41 25.37 37.42
N VAL A 440 24.57 25.81 36.48
CA VAL A 440 24.62 25.37 35.08
C VAL A 440 25.03 26.57 34.23
N THR A 441 26.22 26.53 33.65
CA THR A 441 26.77 27.62 32.85
C THR A 441 26.22 27.65 31.42
N HIS A 442 25.89 26.48 30.86
CA HIS A 442 25.31 26.34 29.53
C HIS A 442 24.27 25.22 29.53
N MET A 443 23.08 25.52 29.01
CA MET A 443 22.00 24.54 28.87
C MET A 443 21.88 24.15 27.40
N GLU A 444 22.39 22.97 27.05
CA GLU A 444 22.23 22.40 25.72
C GLU A 444 20.96 21.58 25.66
N ILE A 445 20.08 21.96 24.72
CA ILE A 445 18.87 21.21 24.45
C ILE A 445 19.21 19.92 23.70
N SER A 446 18.55 18.83 24.05
CA SER A 446 18.68 17.57 23.32
C SER A 446 18.07 17.70 21.91
N MET A 447 18.90 17.46 20.88
CA MET A 447 18.45 17.46 19.48
C MET A 447 17.34 16.44 19.22
N ASP A 448 17.38 15.27 19.85
CA ASP A 448 16.35 14.24 19.70
C ASP A 448 15.01 14.66 20.29
N VAL A 449 15.04 15.30 21.47
CA VAL A 449 13.84 15.84 22.12
C VAL A 449 13.26 16.97 21.30
N GLU A 450 14.09 17.89 20.81
CA GLU A 450 13.62 19.05 20.03
C GLU A 450 13.08 18.63 18.66
N ARG A 451 13.73 17.69 17.97
CA ARG A 451 13.22 17.09 16.72
C ARG A 451 11.81 16.54 16.92
N GLU A 452 11.60 15.78 17.99
CA GLU A 452 10.29 15.20 18.29
C GLU A 452 9.25 16.27 18.68
N ARG A 453 9.65 17.31 19.43
CA ARG A 453 8.75 18.42 19.78
C ARG A 453 8.26 19.18 18.55
N VAL A 454 9.18 19.48 17.62
CA VAL A 454 8.86 20.15 16.35
C VAL A 454 7.90 19.31 15.53
N ARG A 455 8.13 18.00 15.43
CA ARG A 455 7.25 17.06 14.72
C ARG A 455 5.85 16.99 15.32
N VAL A 456 5.73 16.86 16.65
CA VAL A 456 4.43 16.82 17.34
C VAL A 456 3.67 18.12 17.11
N ALA A 457 4.32 19.27 17.28
CA ALA A 457 3.71 20.57 17.05
C ALA A 457 3.28 20.78 15.59
N ALA A 458 4.08 20.30 14.63
CA ALA A 458 3.70 20.33 13.22
C ALA A 458 2.46 19.48 12.93
N THR A 459 2.36 18.29 13.55
CA THR A 459 1.19 17.41 13.41
C THR A 459 -0.09 18.05 13.96
N GLU A 460 0.01 18.73 15.12
CA GLU A 460 -1.09 19.50 15.71
C GLU A 460 -1.55 20.64 14.77
N ASP A 461 -0.62 21.35 14.14
CA ASP A 461 -0.93 22.43 13.20
C ASP A 461 -1.46 21.94 11.84
N ILE A 462 -1.00 20.79 11.36
CA ILE A 462 -1.57 20.12 10.17
C ILE A 462 -3.05 19.78 10.43
N ALA A 463 -3.36 19.23 11.61
CA ALA A 463 -4.74 18.96 11.99
C ALA A 463 -5.58 20.24 12.07
N ALA A 464 -5.04 21.31 12.69
CA ALA A 464 -5.72 22.61 12.76
C ALA A 464 -5.97 23.22 11.38
N ALA A 465 -4.97 23.18 10.49
CA ALA A 465 -5.09 23.65 9.12
C ALA A 465 -6.15 22.87 8.34
N ARG A 466 -6.22 21.54 8.52
CA ARG A 466 -7.27 20.71 7.91
C ARG A 466 -8.66 21.13 8.40
N GLU A 467 -8.87 21.32 9.70
CA GLU A 467 -10.17 21.73 10.25
C GLU A 467 -10.62 23.11 9.75
N VAL A 468 -9.68 24.05 9.59
CA VAL A 468 -9.93 25.38 9.01
C VAL A 468 -10.27 25.27 7.52
N ALA A 469 -9.55 24.44 6.77
CA ALA A 469 -9.81 24.21 5.35
C ALA A 469 -11.12 23.47 5.08
N ASP A 470 -11.52 22.52 5.96
CA ASP A 470 -12.82 21.83 5.92
C ASP A 470 -13.98 22.84 6.10
N ARG A 471 -13.75 23.97 6.80
CA ARG A 471 -14.70 25.11 6.88
C ARG A 471 -14.68 26.05 5.67
N GLY A 472 -13.78 25.83 4.71
CA GLY A 472 -13.60 26.66 3.52
C GLY A 472 -12.66 27.85 3.69
N GLU A 473 -11.98 27.98 4.84
CA GLU A 473 -11.06 29.08 5.15
C GLU A 473 -9.62 28.77 4.66
N HIS A 474 -9.47 28.47 3.37
CA HIS A 474 -8.23 27.97 2.76
C HIS A 474 -6.99 28.87 2.95
N THR A 475 -7.17 30.19 2.94
CA THR A 475 -6.08 31.15 3.16
C THR A 475 -5.53 31.09 4.58
N GLU A 476 -6.42 30.91 5.57
CA GLU A 476 -6.02 30.79 6.97
C GLU A 476 -5.34 29.43 7.22
N ALA A 477 -5.86 28.37 6.61
CA ALA A 477 -5.23 27.06 6.68
C ALA A 477 -3.79 27.06 6.11
N ALA A 478 -3.57 27.73 4.97
CA ALA A 478 -2.23 27.89 4.41
C ALA A 478 -1.31 28.69 5.34
N ARG A 479 -1.83 29.75 5.98
CA ARG A 479 -1.07 30.58 6.93
C ARG A 479 -0.63 29.81 8.18
N ILE A 480 -1.46 28.89 8.68
CA ILE A 480 -1.10 28.00 9.81
C ILE A 480 0.13 27.16 9.43
N LEU A 481 0.11 26.53 8.25
CA LEU A 481 1.21 25.70 7.78
C LEU A 481 2.49 26.50 7.48
N GLU A 482 2.35 27.70 6.90
CA GLU A 482 3.47 28.61 6.64
C GLU A 482 4.13 29.08 7.95
N SER A 483 3.33 29.45 8.95
CA SER A 483 3.86 29.83 10.28
C SER A 483 4.58 28.66 10.98
N ARG A 484 4.06 27.44 10.83
CA ARG A 484 4.73 26.24 11.35
C ARG A 484 6.04 25.99 10.63
N LEU A 485 6.08 26.12 9.30
CA LEU A 485 7.29 25.98 8.50
C LEU A 485 8.39 26.95 8.98
N GLU A 486 8.07 28.23 9.17
CA GLU A 486 9.03 29.22 9.70
C GLU A 486 9.55 28.82 11.11
N THR A 487 8.67 28.29 11.96
CA THR A 487 9.04 27.82 13.31
C THR A 487 9.97 26.60 13.25
N VAL A 488 9.74 25.68 12.29
CA VAL A 488 10.60 24.53 12.06
C VAL A 488 11.98 24.98 11.54
N GLU A 489 12.02 25.91 10.58
CA GLU A 489 13.27 26.48 10.03
C GLU A 489 14.14 27.15 11.11
N GLN A 490 13.51 27.84 12.08
CA GLN A 490 14.19 28.53 13.18
C GLN A 490 14.53 27.60 14.36
N SER A 491 14.03 26.37 14.38
CA SER A 491 14.34 25.41 15.44
C SER A 491 15.80 24.94 15.35
N ALA A 492 16.35 24.47 16.47
CA ALA A 492 17.71 23.91 16.50
C ALA A 492 17.94 22.81 15.44
N PRO A 493 17.06 21.80 15.25
CA PRO A 493 17.23 20.81 14.19
C PRO A 493 17.01 21.37 12.78
N GLY A 494 16.15 22.38 12.59
CA GLY A 494 15.97 23.05 11.31
C GLY A 494 17.23 23.81 10.86
N MET A 495 17.81 24.61 11.76
CA MET A 495 19.07 25.32 11.49
C MET A 495 20.26 24.38 11.27
N ALA A 496 20.21 23.17 11.84
CA ALA A 496 21.24 22.16 11.68
C ALA A 496 21.08 21.30 10.40
N HIS A 497 20.04 21.55 9.59
CA HIS A 497 19.69 20.70 8.43
C HIS A 497 19.55 19.23 8.82
N ASP A 498 18.82 18.96 9.90
CA ASP A 498 18.49 17.60 10.29
C ASP A 498 17.60 16.95 9.21
N PRO A 499 17.94 15.76 8.68
CA PRO A 499 17.22 15.17 7.55
C PRO A 499 15.72 14.98 7.81
N THR A 500 15.32 14.69 9.05
CA THR A 500 13.90 14.48 9.38
C THR A 500 13.13 15.81 9.43
N CYS A 501 13.78 16.89 9.84
CA CYS A 501 13.19 18.22 9.80
C CYS A 501 13.15 18.77 8.37
N ASP A 502 14.17 18.51 7.55
CA ASP A 502 14.16 18.85 6.13
C ASP A 502 12.99 18.16 5.39
N GLU A 503 12.76 16.87 5.64
CA GLU A 503 11.61 16.13 5.10
C GLU A 503 10.27 16.72 5.58
N LEU A 504 10.15 17.06 6.87
CA LEU A 504 8.95 17.69 7.42
C LEU A 504 8.70 19.07 6.82
N MET A 505 9.74 19.87 6.58
CA MET A 505 9.62 21.18 5.94
C MET A 505 9.14 21.05 4.50
N ASP A 506 9.64 20.08 3.74
CA ASP A 506 9.17 19.82 2.38
C ASP A 506 7.70 19.36 2.36
N GLU A 507 7.28 18.54 3.33
CA GLU A 507 5.88 18.17 3.50
C GLU A 507 4.99 19.37 3.84
N LEU A 508 5.38 20.20 4.82
CA LEU A 508 4.62 21.41 5.19
C LEU A 508 4.47 22.38 4.02
N ARG A 509 5.51 22.55 3.19
CA ARG A 509 5.45 23.36 1.98
C ARG A 509 4.46 22.80 0.97
N ASP A 510 4.48 21.48 0.72
CA ASP A 510 3.54 20.83 -0.20
C ASP A 510 2.09 20.96 0.31
N LEU A 511 1.86 20.67 1.58
CA LEU A 511 0.55 20.80 2.21
C LEU A 511 0.04 22.25 2.16
N GLY A 512 0.92 23.23 2.41
CA GLY A 512 0.63 24.65 2.27
C GLY A 512 0.15 25.04 0.87
N PHE A 513 0.81 24.52 -0.17
CA PHE A 513 0.39 24.73 -1.55
C PHE A 513 -0.98 24.11 -1.85
N ARG A 514 -1.20 22.86 -1.42
CA ARG A 514 -2.43 22.12 -1.71
C ARG A 514 -3.65 22.61 -0.93
N VAL A 515 -3.46 23.24 0.23
CA VAL A 515 -4.56 23.76 1.05
C VAL A 515 -5.00 25.16 0.65
N ALA A 516 -4.13 25.92 -0.05
CA ALA A 516 -4.35 27.33 -0.38
C ALA A 516 -5.48 27.56 -1.40
N ASP A 517 -5.74 26.59 -2.29
CA ASP A 517 -6.82 26.65 -3.28
C ASP A 517 -7.92 25.63 -2.97
N ARG A 518 -9.18 26.07 -3.05
CA ARG A 518 -10.34 25.21 -2.74
C ARG A 518 -10.42 23.98 -3.64
N ARG A 519 -10.15 24.15 -4.94
CA ARG A 519 -10.25 23.04 -5.89
C ARG A 519 -9.12 22.05 -5.65
N GLU A 520 -7.90 22.52 -5.43
CA GLU A 520 -6.75 21.66 -5.12
C GLU A 520 -6.96 20.91 -3.79
N TYR A 521 -7.47 21.59 -2.76
CA TYR A 521 -7.80 20.98 -1.48
C TYR A 521 -8.81 19.83 -1.63
N GLN A 522 -9.86 20.04 -2.42
CA GLN A 522 -10.89 19.04 -2.67
C GLN A 522 -10.38 17.84 -3.48
N LEU A 523 -9.47 18.07 -4.44
CA LEU A 523 -8.96 17.01 -5.31
C LEU A 523 -7.88 16.16 -4.66
N SER A 524 -6.93 16.78 -3.96
CA SER A 524 -5.74 16.11 -3.45
C SER A 524 -5.37 16.55 -2.03
N GLY A 525 -5.48 17.85 -1.73
CA GLY A 525 -4.95 18.43 -0.50
C GLY A 525 -5.52 17.84 0.78
N ARG A 526 -6.84 17.59 0.82
CA ARG A 526 -7.49 16.98 1.98
C ARG A 526 -6.98 15.56 2.26
N ALA A 527 -6.82 14.74 1.22
CA ALA A 527 -6.31 13.37 1.35
C ALA A 527 -4.83 13.36 1.75
N CYS A 528 -4.04 14.29 1.20
CA CYS A 528 -2.65 14.52 1.58
C CYS A 528 -2.50 14.90 3.06
N LEU A 529 -3.30 15.85 3.56
CA LEU A 529 -3.30 16.23 4.99
C LEU A 529 -3.62 15.03 5.89
N LEU A 530 -4.66 14.27 5.56
CA LEU A 530 -5.04 13.06 6.30
C LEU A 530 -3.95 11.98 6.26
N SER A 531 -3.29 11.78 5.11
CA SER A 531 -2.18 10.84 4.97
C SER A 531 -0.96 11.26 5.80
N GLY A 532 -0.60 12.55 5.79
CA GLY A 532 0.47 13.12 6.60
C GLY A 532 0.18 12.99 8.10
N MET A 533 -1.04 13.34 8.52
CA MET A 533 -1.50 13.13 9.90
C MET A 533 -1.40 11.67 10.33
N SER A 534 -1.90 10.72 9.51
CA SER A 534 -1.81 9.29 9.81
C SER A 534 -0.34 8.84 9.94
N SER A 535 0.52 9.28 9.02
CA SER A 535 1.97 8.97 9.04
C SER A 535 2.64 9.45 10.34
N HIS A 536 2.43 10.71 10.73
CA HIS A 536 3.06 11.30 11.92
C HIS A 536 2.45 10.84 13.24
N THR A 537 1.13 10.66 13.31
CA THR A 537 0.47 10.18 14.55
C THR A 537 0.83 8.73 14.85
N GLN A 538 0.96 7.89 13.83
CA GLN A 538 1.43 6.52 13.93
C GLN A 538 2.96 6.42 13.94
N GLN A 539 3.69 7.41 13.41
CA GLN A 539 5.13 7.34 13.14
C GLN A 539 5.51 6.17 12.23
N ARG A 540 4.64 5.91 11.24
CA ARG A 540 4.73 4.77 10.33
C ARG A 540 4.62 5.29 8.91
N ALA A 541 5.42 4.72 8.02
CA ALA A 541 5.48 5.20 6.66
C ALA A 541 4.11 4.97 5.97
N SER A 542 3.42 6.06 5.64
CA SER A 542 2.32 6.03 4.70
C SER A 542 2.81 6.52 3.33
N PRO A 543 2.52 5.80 2.24
CA PRO A 543 2.72 6.30 0.89
C PRO A 543 2.02 7.64 0.68
N MET A 544 2.81 8.71 0.58
CA MET A 544 2.37 10.04 0.18
C MET A 544 3.26 10.53 -0.96
N GLN A 545 2.64 11.07 -2.01
CA GLN A 545 3.35 11.61 -3.15
C GLN A 545 3.49 13.12 -2.96
N LEU A 546 4.69 13.58 -2.60
CA LEU A 546 4.98 15.01 -2.52
C LEU A 546 4.93 15.65 -3.91
N TRP A 547 4.39 16.87 -3.99
CA TRP A 547 4.38 17.64 -5.23
C TRP A 547 5.80 17.99 -5.67
N THR A 548 6.20 17.52 -6.86
CA THR A 548 7.41 18.02 -7.52
C THR A 548 7.03 19.17 -8.45
N ALA A 549 7.43 20.40 -8.14
CA ALA A 549 7.17 21.56 -8.99
C ALA A 549 7.72 21.34 -10.41
N PRO A 550 6.97 21.69 -11.47
CA PRO A 550 7.49 21.63 -12.83
C PRO A 550 8.60 22.68 -13.02
N ALA A 551 9.68 22.29 -13.70
CA ALA A 551 10.89 23.10 -13.95
C ALA A 551 10.66 24.45 -14.68
N ALA A 552 9.41 24.80 -15.02
CA ALA A 552 9.03 26.00 -15.75
C ALA A 552 8.60 27.18 -14.84
N SER A 553 8.32 26.95 -13.55
CA SER A 553 8.27 28.04 -12.58
C SER A 553 9.71 28.41 -12.26
N GLY A 554 10.15 29.66 -12.50
CA GLY A 554 11.52 30.15 -12.31
C GLY A 554 12.10 30.09 -10.88
N TRP A 555 11.65 29.13 -10.07
CA TRP A 555 12.24 28.70 -8.82
C TRP A 555 13.62 28.07 -9.06
N LYS A 556 14.63 28.70 -8.46
CA LYS A 556 15.92 28.05 -8.24
C LYS A 556 15.70 26.98 -7.18
N SER A 557 15.41 25.76 -7.60
CA SER A 557 15.65 24.60 -6.76
C SER A 557 17.12 24.66 -6.35
N GLY A 558 17.41 25.01 -5.09
CA GLY A 558 18.74 24.80 -4.55
C GLY A 558 19.03 23.31 -4.67
N SER A 559 19.86 22.93 -5.63
CA SER A 559 20.49 21.60 -5.75
C SER A 559 19.61 20.40 -5.36
N MET A 560 18.35 20.31 -5.79
CA MET A 560 17.64 19.03 -5.77
C MET A 560 18.15 18.21 -6.95
N THR A 561 19.19 17.42 -6.71
CA THR A 561 19.55 16.34 -7.63
C THR A 561 18.34 15.42 -7.77
N LYS A 562 18.17 14.75 -8.92
CA LYS A 562 17.14 13.72 -9.13
C LYS A 562 17.20 12.56 -8.11
N GLU A 563 18.26 12.53 -7.30
CA GLU A 563 18.47 11.64 -6.16
C GLU A 563 17.69 12.06 -4.90
N CYS A 564 17.36 13.35 -4.75
CA CYS A 564 16.63 13.88 -3.59
C CYS A 564 15.12 13.56 -3.63
N ALA A 565 14.51 13.54 -4.83
CA ALA A 565 13.16 13.01 -5.03
C ALA A 565 13.04 11.50 -4.74
N ARG A 566 14.18 10.83 -4.46
CA ARG A 566 14.30 9.39 -4.27
C ARG A 566 14.27 8.97 -2.79
N LYS A 567 14.39 9.92 -1.85
CA LYS A 567 14.54 9.69 -0.40
C LYS A 567 13.34 10.10 0.46
N THR A 568 12.26 10.58 -0.13
CA THR A 568 11.18 11.24 0.62
C THR A 568 10.11 10.27 1.06
N GLN A 569 10.42 9.41 2.03
CA GLN A 569 9.40 8.65 2.77
C GLN A 569 9.89 8.41 4.20
N GLY A 570 9.68 9.40 5.08
CA GLY A 570 9.92 9.28 6.51
C GLY A 570 9.27 8.00 7.06
N TYR A 571 9.93 7.38 8.05
CA TYR A 571 9.53 6.13 8.71
C TYR A 571 9.62 4.84 7.87
N MET A 572 10.13 4.87 6.64
CA MET A 572 10.33 3.62 5.88
C MET A 572 11.34 2.70 6.57
N THR A 573 11.00 1.42 6.66
CA THR A 573 11.96 0.39 7.08
C THR A 573 12.78 -0.11 5.88
N PRO A 574 13.97 -0.69 6.10
CA PRO A 574 14.78 -1.25 5.01
C PRO A 574 14.04 -2.29 4.15
N THR A 575 13.12 -3.04 4.75
CA THR A 575 12.30 -4.03 4.03
C THR A 575 11.31 -3.36 3.09
N MET A 576 10.67 -2.28 3.53
CA MET A 576 9.77 -1.48 2.69
C MET A 576 10.54 -0.89 1.50
N GLU A 577 11.71 -0.29 1.76
CA GLU A 577 12.53 0.32 0.72
C GLU A 577 12.94 -0.72 -0.34
N LYS A 578 13.39 -1.90 0.11
CA LYS A 578 13.75 -3.00 -0.79
C LYS A 578 12.58 -3.43 -1.68
N LEU A 579 11.37 -3.58 -1.12
CA LEU A 579 10.20 -3.98 -1.92
C LEU A 579 9.76 -2.89 -2.90
N VAL A 580 9.82 -1.61 -2.49
CA VAL A 580 9.53 -0.47 -3.39
C VAL A 580 10.52 -0.45 -4.55
N MET A 581 11.81 -0.67 -4.29
CA MET A 581 12.83 -0.76 -5.33
C MET A 581 12.59 -1.96 -6.27
N THR A 582 12.23 -3.11 -5.72
CA THR A 582 11.85 -4.31 -6.51
C THR A 582 10.64 -4.03 -7.41
N SER A 583 9.61 -3.35 -6.89
CA SER A 583 8.43 -2.91 -7.64
C SER A 583 8.81 -1.97 -8.81
N ARG A 584 9.73 -1.03 -8.56
CA ARG A 584 10.23 -0.09 -9.59
C ARG A 584 10.97 -0.82 -10.72
N GLU A 585 11.84 -1.77 -10.39
CA GLU A 585 12.60 -2.56 -11.37
C GLU A 585 11.68 -3.43 -12.26
N LEU A 586 10.67 -4.07 -11.66
CA LEU A 586 9.68 -4.87 -12.38
C LEU A 586 8.85 -4.01 -13.37
N ARG A 587 8.53 -2.76 -12.99
CA ARG A 587 7.86 -1.84 -13.92
C ARG A 587 8.75 -1.40 -15.08
N GLN A 588 10.03 -1.13 -14.82
CA GLN A 588 10.97 -0.75 -15.88
C GLN A 588 11.18 -1.87 -16.90
N THR A 589 11.23 -3.12 -16.46
CA THR A 589 11.34 -4.29 -17.36
C THR A 589 10.06 -4.56 -18.16
N THR A 590 8.89 -4.27 -17.59
CA THR A 590 7.58 -4.45 -18.26
C THR A 590 7.26 -3.32 -19.27
N THR A 591 7.79 -2.11 -19.05
CA THR A 591 7.60 -0.93 -19.92
C THR A 591 8.67 -0.78 -21.00
N ALA A 592 9.75 -1.56 -20.95
CA ALA A 592 10.74 -1.59 -22.02
C ALA A 592 10.10 -2.11 -23.32
N PRO A 593 10.13 -1.36 -24.44
CA PRO A 593 9.70 -1.90 -25.71
C PRO A 593 10.53 -3.14 -26.01
N MET A 594 9.87 -4.24 -26.42
CA MET A 594 10.56 -5.44 -26.88
C MET A 594 11.73 -5.02 -27.77
N PRO A 595 12.95 -5.53 -27.55
CA PRO A 595 14.06 -5.20 -28.43
C PRO A 595 13.59 -5.55 -29.83
N LYS A 596 13.56 -4.55 -30.73
CA LYS A 596 13.26 -4.75 -32.15
C LYS A 596 14.05 -5.99 -32.53
N ARG A 597 13.38 -7.06 -32.95
CA ARG A 597 14.04 -8.23 -33.54
C ARG A 597 15.08 -7.65 -34.48
N LYS A 598 16.36 -7.72 -34.10
CA LYS A 598 17.42 -7.47 -35.06
C LYS A 598 17.08 -8.44 -36.17
N HIS A 599 16.83 -7.92 -37.37
CA HIS A 599 16.89 -8.77 -38.55
C HIS A 599 18.22 -9.50 -38.41
N VAL A 600 18.15 -10.77 -38.03
CA VAL A 600 19.27 -11.67 -38.18
C VAL A 600 19.44 -11.68 -39.68
N ASN A 601 20.41 -10.89 -40.14
CA ASN A 601 20.93 -11.02 -41.47
C ASN A 601 21.43 -12.45 -41.51
N VAL A 602 20.68 -13.33 -42.17
CA VAL A 602 21.11 -14.69 -42.44
C VAL A 602 22.30 -14.53 -43.38
N GLN A 603 23.48 -14.34 -42.80
CA GLN A 603 24.73 -14.60 -43.48
C GLN A 603 24.74 -16.10 -43.74
N GLN A 604 24.35 -16.46 -44.96
CA GLN A 604 24.63 -17.76 -45.53
C GLN A 604 26.11 -18.06 -45.28
N PRO A 605 26.46 -19.22 -44.69
CA PRO A 605 27.85 -19.61 -44.59
C PRO A 605 28.44 -19.73 -46.01
N ALA A 606 29.60 -19.09 -46.20
CA ALA A 606 30.35 -19.04 -47.44
C ALA A 606 31.04 -20.38 -47.75
N GLU A 607 30.27 -21.46 -47.80
CA GLU A 607 30.73 -22.80 -48.15
C GLU A 607 29.71 -23.53 -49.02
N CYS A 608 29.29 -22.90 -50.13
CA CYS A 608 28.66 -23.67 -51.22
C CYS A 608 28.68 -22.97 -52.59
N GLN A 609 29.59 -22.01 -52.82
CA GLN A 609 29.75 -21.36 -54.14
C GLN A 609 31.00 -21.83 -54.93
N CYS A 610 31.77 -22.78 -54.39
CA CYS A 610 32.90 -23.39 -55.11
C CYS A 610 32.51 -24.62 -55.96
N GLU A 611 31.36 -25.26 -55.68
CA GLU A 611 30.87 -26.45 -56.40
C GLU A 611 30.02 -26.10 -57.64
N LEU A 612 29.25 -24.99 -57.62
CA LEU A 612 28.41 -24.58 -58.74
C LEU A 612 29.19 -23.94 -59.90
N ARG A 613 30.36 -23.33 -59.64
CA ARG A 613 31.27 -22.82 -60.68
C ARG A 613 32.13 -23.92 -61.33
N LYS A 614 32.25 -25.10 -60.72
CA LYS A 614 32.93 -26.27 -61.31
C LYS A 614 32.01 -27.13 -62.17
N ARG A 615 30.69 -27.09 -61.98
CA ARG A 615 29.72 -27.76 -62.88
C ARG A 615 29.40 -26.95 -64.14
N GLN A 616 29.27 -25.62 -64.07
CA GLN A 616 29.02 -24.78 -65.25
C GLN A 616 30.21 -24.62 -66.23
N ARG A 617 31.43 -25.03 -65.84
CA ARG A 617 32.58 -25.14 -66.77
C ARG A 617 32.74 -26.53 -67.41
N ARG A 618 31.95 -27.53 -66.98
CA ARG A 618 31.95 -28.87 -67.58
C ARG A 618 30.89 -29.02 -68.69
N ASP A 619 29.82 -28.23 -68.63
CA ASP A 619 28.75 -28.25 -69.65
C ASP A 619 28.99 -27.31 -70.84
N GLN A 620 30.03 -26.46 -70.82
CA GLN A 620 30.42 -25.63 -71.97
C GLN A 620 31.51 -26.25 -72.87
N ASN A 621 31.97 -27.47 -72.58
CA ASN A 621 33.02 -28.13 -73.36
C ASN A 621 32.56 -29.44 -74.02
N ASN A 622 31.25 -29.66 -74.16
CA ASN A 622 30.67 -30.83 -74.85
C ASN A 622 29.84 -30.47 -76.10
N ASP A 623 29.90 -29.22 -76.57
CA ASP A 623 29.30 -28.75 -77.85
C ASP A 623 30.39 -28.39 -78.90
N ARG A 624 31.48 -29.16 -78.90
CA ARG A 624 32.41 -29.25 -80.05
C ARG A 624 32.87 -30.69 -80.23
N LEU A 625 32.01 -31.49 -80.84
CA LEU A 625 32.33 -32.51 -81.87
C LEU A 625 31.04 -33.13 -82.41
#